data_AF-A0A8T3UJQ7-F1
#
_entry.id   AF-A0A8T3UJQ7-F1
#
_cell.length_a   1.000
_cell.length_b   1.000
_cell.length_c   1.000
_cell.angle_alpha   90.00
_cell.angle_beta   90.00
_cell.angle_gamma   90.00
#
_symmetry.space_group_name_H-M   'P 1'
#
loop_
_entity.id
_entity.type
_entity.pdbx_description
1 polymer ?
#
loop_
_entity_poly.entity_id
_entity_poly.type
_entity_poly.pdbx_seq_one_letter_code
_entity_poly.pdbx_strand_id
1 'polypeptide(L)'
;MKDYKNNRIFAMLFGYILGDGWIDINHLGGVSGDLEALEIIKKDMQDLFGNIGKATILCRKTSSPKYKIKGTSNQFSFNRKTSRIFIEHGMPTGKCVETDYKLPDWIINGSLEIKKSFLSGFYAAEGTKIIPAICKGFKTLNFSQSKRIELSDSLEYLMVNQIGSILTELGLKYSIERKEVFTCAKNLRIRLDISNSTQSLLKCIEMLDMRYCPRKQVLFNQAYDYLYNVKILKIYGAVKHAPDFVTYVINNPNCSFKTPLNNETPKKDNDVPSSLNNNE
;
A
#
# COMPACT_ATOMS: atom_id res chain seq x y z
N MET A 1 -15.71 19.58 12.67
CA MET A 1 -14.38 18.95 12.62
C MET A 1 -14.44 17.88 11.54
N LYS A 2 -13.48 17.79 10.60
CA LYS A 2 -13.51 16.74 9.57
C LYS A 2 -13.40 15.37 10.26
N ASP A 3 -14.27 14.43 9.91
CA ASP A 3 -14.21 13.06 10.43
C ASP A 3 -13.17 12.26 9.63
N TYR A 4 -11.93 12.28 10.11
CA TYR A 4 -10.82 11.56 9.48
C TYR A 4 -10.83 10.06 9.79
N LYS A 5 -11.41 9.64 10.93
CA LYS A 5 -11.38 8.25 11.40
C LYS A 5 -12.17 7.31 10.47
N ASN A 6 -13.20 7.84 9.80
CA ASN A 6 -13.98 7.10 8.81
C ASN A 6 -13.59 7.44 7.36
N ASN A 7 -12.47 8.13 7.13
CA ASN A 7 -12.01 8.48 5.80
C ASN A 7 -11.00 7.45 5.27
N ARG A 8 -11.35 6.80 4.14
CA ARG A 8 -10.51 5.78 3.48
C ARG A 8 -9.15 6.30 3.04
N ILE A 9 -9.09 7.51 2.47
CA ILE A 9 -7.83 8.13 2.04
C ILE A 9 -6.97 8.46 3.26
N PHE A 10 -7.55 8.96 4.34
CA PHE A 10 -6.80 9.19 5.59
C PHE A 10 -6.21 7.89 6.15
N ALA A 11 -7.00 6.80 6.20
CA ALA A 11 -6.53 5.50 6.65
C ALA A 11 -5.35 4.99 5.82
N MET A 12 -5.44 5.13 4.50
CA MET A 12 -4.38 4.73 3.58
C MET A 12 -3.12 5.60 3.70
N LEU A 13 -3.27 6.92 3.84
CA LEU A 13 -2.15 7.83 4.15
C LEU A 13 -1.49 7.46 5.48
N PHE A 14 -2.29 7.16 6.50
CA PHE A 14 -1.79 6.73 7.81
C PHE A 14 -0.96 5.45 7.70
N GLY A 15 -1.46 4.45 6.96
CA GLY A 15 -0.73 3.21 6.70
C GLY A 15 0.58 3.46 5.95
N TYR A 16 0.57 4.29 4.91
CA TYR A 16 1.77 4.59 4.13
C TYR A 16 2.83 5.34 4.95
N ILE A 17 2.42 6.37 5.69
CA ILE A 17 3.33 7.16 6.54
C ILE A 17 3.96 6.28 7.63
N LEU A 18 3.24 5.29 8.14
CA LEU A 18 3.78 4.37 9.14
C LEU A 18 4.90 3.47 8.59
N GLY A 19 4.89 3.19 7.28
CA GLY A 19 5.95 2.42 6.61
C GLY A 19 7.09 3.29 6.09
N ASP A 20 6.81 4.11 5.06
CA ASP A 20 7.82 4.90 4.32
C ASP A 20 7.77 6.41 4.60
N GLY A 21 7.07 6.80 5.67
CA GLY A 21 7.03 8.17 6.17
C GLY A 21 7.76 8.37 7.49
N TRP A 22 7.74 9.62 7.96
CA TRP A 22 8.26 9.98 9.26
C TRP A 22 7.54 11.20 9.82
N ILE A 23 7.49 11.31 11.14
CA ILE A 23 7.19 12.54 11.86
C ILE A 23 8.25 12.69 12.94
N ASP A 24 9.08 13.72 12.85
CA ASP A 24 10.16 13.92 13.81
C ASP A 24 9.64 14.45 15.17
N ILE A 25 10.53 14.53 16.15
CA ILE A 25 10.23 15.05 17.50
C ILE A 25 9.81 16.53 17.50
N ASN A 26 10.10 17.27 16.43
CA ASN A 26 9.70 18.67 16.22
C ASN A 26 8.39 18.78 15.42
N HIS A 27 7.70 17.65 15.21
CA HIS A 27 6.48 17.51 14.43
C HIS A 27 6.60 17.92 12.97
N LEU A 28 7.80 17.88 12.38
CA LEU A 28 7.95 17.96 10.94
C LEU A 28 7.78 16.55 10.35
N GLY A 29 6.83 16.41 9.43
CA GLY A 29 6.54 15.15 8.77
C GLY A 29 6.99 15.10 7.32
N GLY A 30 7.11 13.89 6.80
CA GLY A 30 7.35 13.66 5.38
C GLY A 30 7.12 12.22 4.97
N VAL A 31 7.20 12.00 3.66
CA VAL A 31 7.07 10.70 3.01
C VAL A 31 8.17 10.54 1.97
N SER A 32 8.62 9.31 1.79
CA SER A 32 9.58 8.91 0.76
C SER A 32 8.94 7.89 -0.17
N GLY A 33 9.42 7.80 -1.41
CA GLY A 33 8.84 6.88 -2.40
C GLY A 33 9.28 7.15 -3.83
N ASP A 34 8.65 6.44 -4.77
CA ASP A 34 8.79 6.72 -6.20
C ASP A 34 8.07 8.02 -6.58
N LEU A 35 8.58 8.74 -7.59
CA LEU A 35 8.08 10.07 -7.97
C LEU A 35 6.57 10.10 -8.24
N GLU A 36 6.06 9.13 -9.00
CA GLU A 36 4.64 9.01 -9.32
C GLU A 36 3.78 8.78 -8.07
N ALA A 37 4.23 7.90 -7.16
CA ALA A 37 3.55 7.67 -5.89
C ALA A 37 3.51 8.94 -5.04
N LEU A 38 4.61 9.68 -4.96
CA LEU A 38 4.70 10.91 -4.19
C LEU A 38 3.76 12.01 -4.71
N GLU A 39 3.57 12.12 -6.02
CA GLU A 39 2.60 13.07 -6.59
C GLU A 39 1.16 12.69 -6.25
N ILE A 40 0.82 11.39 -6.29
CA ILE A 40 -0.50 10.89 -5.88
C ILE A 40 -0.74 11.17 -4.39
N ILE A 41 0.23 10.81 -3.52
CA ILE A 41 0.15 11.05 -2.08
C ILE A 41 0.03 12.54 -1.78
N LYS A 42 0.85 13.37 -2.41
CA LYS A 42 0.82 14.83 -2.24
C LYS A 42 -0.55 15.39 -2.59
N LYS A 43 -1.14 14.95 -3.71
CA LYS A 43 -2.48 15.37 -4.13
C LYS A 43 -3.54 14.95 -3.11
N ASP A 44 -3.57 13.68 -2.71
CA ASP A 44 -4.51 13.19 -1.71
C ASP A 44 -4.39 13.96 -0.37
N MET A 45 -3.17 14.30 0.04
CA MET A 45 -2.92 15.13 1.21
C MET A 45 -3.42 16.58 1.02
N GLN A 46 -3.23 17.18 -0.15
CA GLN A 46 -3.73 18.52 -0.46
C GLN A 46 -5.26 18.56 -0.49
N ASP A 47 -5.90 17.56 -1.10
CA ASP A 47 -7.36 17.45 -1.15
C ASP A 47 -7.96 17.27 0.25
N LEU A 48 -7.27 16.52 1.11
CA LEU A 48 -7.75 16.20 2.46
C LEU A 48 -7.49 17.33 3.48
N PHE A 49 -6.33 17.97 3.42
CA PHE A 49 -5.86 18.94 4.43
C PHE A 49 -5.78 20.39 3.93
N GLY A 50 -5.90 20.62 2.63
CA GLY A 50 -5.64 21.91 1.98
C GLY A 50 -4.16 22.22 1.95
N ASN A 51 -3.75 23.31 2.61
CA ASN A 51 -2.35 23.72 2.63
C ASN A 51 -1.49 22.80 3.52
N ILE A 52 -0.69 21.94 2.87
CA ILE A 52 0.30 21.06 3.51
C ILE A 52 1.71 21.65 3.54
N GLY A 53 1.88 22.93 3.23
CA GLY A 53 3.17 23.61 3.06
C GLY A 53 3.71 23.48 1.63
N LYS A 54 5.00 23.77 1.45
CA LYS A 54 5.62 23.76 0.11
C LYS A 54 5.56 22.39 -0.56
N ALA A 55 5.69 21.30 0.22
CA ALA A 55 5.63 19.91 -0.24
C ALA A 55 6.35 19.68 -1.59
N THR A 56 7.54 20.26 -1.73
CA THR A 56 8.37 20.09 -2.92
C THR A 56 9.00 18.70 -2.88
N ILE A 57 8.81 17.93 -3.93
CA ILE A 57 9.47 16.63 -4.06
C ILE A 57 10.95 16.90 -4.34
N LEU A 58 11.78 16.46 -3.40
CA LEU A 58 13.23 16.51 -3.49
C LEU A 58 13.73 15.18 -3.98
N CYS A 59 14.56 15.21 -5.01
CA CYS A 59 15.26 14.06 -5.54
C CYS A 59 16.72 14.12 -5.07
N ARG A 60 17.16 13.08 -4.37
CA ARG A 60 18.52 12.95 -3.81
C ARG A 60 19.18 11.70 -4.34
N LYS A 61 20.32 11.88 -5.01
CA LYS A 61 21.20 10.76 -5.36
C LYS A 61 21.99 10.37 -4.11
N THR A 62 21.82 9.13 -3.65
CA THR A 62 22.56 8.56 -2.53
C THR A 62 23.58 7.58 -3.07
N SER A 63 24.86 7.80 -2.74
CA SER A 63 25.94 6.87 -3.03
C SER A 63 26.67 6.57 -1.73
N SER A 64 26.68 5.30 -1.32
CA SER A 64 27.50 4.81 -0.23
C SER A 64 28.44 3.72 -0.75
N PRO A 65 29.73 4.03 -0.96
CA PRO A 65 30.73 3.03 -1.32
C PRO A 65 30.83 1.90 -0.28
N LYS A 66 30.72 2.24 1.01
CA LYS A 66 30.78 1.29 2.15
C LYS A 66 29.69 0.22 2.08
N TYR A 67 28.47 0.61 1.73
CA TYR A 67 27.33 -0.32 1.65
C TYR A 67 27.02 -0.75 0.20
N LYS A 68 27.86 -0.36 -0.77
CA LYS A 68 27.64 -0.55 -2.22
C LYS A 68 26.26 -0.09 -2.70
N ILE A 69 25.73 0.96 -2.08
CA ILE A 69 24.43 1.54 -2.42
C ILE A 69 24.67 2.67 -3.42
N LYS A 70 24.08 2.57 -4.61
CA LYS A 70 23.84 3.71 -5.50
C LYS A 70 22.36 3.75 -5.76
N GLY A 71 21.71 4.86 -5.45
CA GLY A 71 20.28 5.00 -5.61
C GLY A 71 19.86 6.46 -5.73
N THR A 72 18.61 6.62 -6.12
CA THR A 72 17.93 7.91 -6.09
C THR A 72 16.78 7.76 -5.10
N SER A 73 16.74 8.62 -4.09
CA SER A 73 15.65 8.72 -3.13
C SER A 73 14.83 9.96 -3.45
N ASN A 74 13.51 9.82 -3.52
CA ASN A 74 12.61 10.95 -3.62
C ASN A 74 11.82 11.06 -2.33
N GLN A 75 11.55 12.30 -1.92
CA GLN A 75 10.77 12.56 -0.72
C GLN A 75 10.17 13.96 -0.75
N PHE A 76 9.12 14.20 0.02
CA PHE A 76 8.69 15.56 0.36
C PHE A 76 8.34 15.66 1.84
N SER A 77 8.42 16.88 2.38
CA SER A 77 7.99 17.18 3.74
C SER A 77 6.72 18.01 3.72
N PHE A 78 5.85 17.76 4.70
CA PHE A 78 4.63 18.53 4.94
C PHE A 78 4.73 19.29 6.26
N ASN A 79 3.90 20.32 6.41
CA ASN A 79 3.98 21.25 7.53
C ASN A 79 3.58 20.60 8.88
N ARG A 80 3.91 21.29 9.98
CA ARG A 80 3.62 20.82 11.34
C ARG A 80 2.12 20.71 11.65
N LYS A 81 1.29 21.54 11.00
CA LYS A 81 -0.18 21.50 11.18
C LYS A 81 -0.73 20.17 10.67
N THR A 82 -0.33 19.74 9.47
CA THR A 82 -0.70 18.43 8.93
C THR A 82 -0.15 17.29 9.77
N SER A 83 1.10 17.41 10.24
CA SER A 83 1.71 16.39 11.13
C SER A 83 0.94 16.21 12.44
N ARG A 84 0.48 17.31 13.05
CA ARG A 84 -0.35 17.26 14.28
C ARG A 84 -1.64 16.48 14.09
N ILE A 85 -2.29 16.59 12.93
CA ILE A 85 -3.50 15.80 12.64
C ILE A 85 -3.17 14.31 12.73
N PHE A 86 -2.07 13.85 12.13
CA PHE A 86 -1.67 12.43 12.24
C PHE A 86 -1.34 12.01 13.68
N ILE A 87 -0.62 12.86 14.42
CA ILE A 87 -0.27 12.61 15.82
C ILE A 87 -1.54 12.49 16.69
N GLU A 88 -2.49 13.42 16.53
CA GLU A 88 -3.79 13.40 17.23
C GLU A 88 -4.60 12.13 16.93
N HIS A 89 -4.32 11.46 15.81
CA HIS A 89 -4.95 10.20 15.41
C HIS A 89 -4.09 8.97 15.72
N GLY A 90 -2.98 9.13 16.45
CA GLY A 90 -2.17 8.03 16.98
C GLY A 90 -0.91 7.70 16.18
N MET A 91 -0.46 8.56 15.25
CA MET A 91 0.81 8.36 14.55
C MET A 91 1.98 8.54 15.54
N PRO A 92 2.95 7.60 15.61
CA PRO A 92 4.13 7.78 16.45
C PRO A 92 5.02 8.92 15.96
N THR A 93 5.77 9.51 16.89
CA THR A 93 6.81 10.51 16.59
C THR A 93 8.20 9.94 16.84
N GLY A 94 9.18 10.44 16.10
CA GLY A 94 10.56 9.97 16.17
C GLY A 94 10.78 8.73 15.31
N LYS A 95 11.76 7.91 15.69
CA LYS A 95 12.11 6.70 14.94
C LYS A 95 11.21 5.55 15.37
N CYS A 96 10.33 5.08 14.49
CA CYS A 96 9.41 3.96 14.77
C CYS A 96 10.11 2.68 15.27
N VAL A 97 11.37 2.43 14.84
CA VAL A 97 12.19 1.29 15.31
C VAL A 97 12.58 1.40 16.81
N GLU A 98 12.65 2.61 17.35
CA GLU A 98 13.05 2.94 18.73
C GLU A 98 11.85 3.41 19.60
N THR A 99 10.64 3.43 19.06
CA THR A 99 9.44 3.94 19.73
C THR A 99 8.47 2.79 20.01
N ASP A 100 7.97 2.69 21.25
CA ASP A 100 6.81 1.85 21.55
C ASP A 100 5.53 2.52 21.02
N TYR A 101 4.78 1.80 20.20
CA TYR A 101 3.51 2.28 19.64
C TYR A 101 2.63 1.10 19.24
N LYS A 102 1.32 1.36 19.23
CA LYS A 102 0.27 0.47 18.74
C LYS A 102 -0.55 1.17 17.66
N LEU A 103 -1.25 0.41 16.83
CA LEU A 103 -2.26 0.99 15.96
C LEU A 103 -3.41 1.57 16.80
N PRO A 104 -3.96 2.72 16.41
CA PRO A 104 -5.06 3.36 17.10
C PRO A 104 -6.38 2.59 16.92
N ASP A 105 -7.27 2.72 17.91
CA ASP A 105 -8.52 1.96 17.98
C ASP A 105 -9.44 2.19 16.78
N TRP A 106 -9.40 3.36 16.14
CA TRP A 106 -10.21 3.64 14.97
C TRP A 106 -9.79 2.83 13.73
N ILE A 107 -8.56 2.31 13.69
CA ILE A 107 -8.11 1.36 12.67
C ILE A 107 -8.52 -0.06 13.07
N ILE A 108 -8.22 -0.45 14.31
CA ILE A 108 -8.48 -1.82 14.82
C ILE A 108 -9.97 -2.15 14.88
N ASN A 109 -10.79 -1.20 15.32
CA ASN A 109 -12.24 -1.35 15.44
C ASN A 109 -12.98 -0.66 14.29
N GLY A 110 -12.24 -0.11 13.31
CA GLY A 110 -12.81 0.51 12.12
C GLY A 110 -13.58 -0.48 11.24
N SER A 111 -14.33 0.06 10.30
CA SER A 111 -15.02 -0.75 9.28
C SER A 111 -14.02 -1.55 8.44
N LEU A 112 -14.50 -2.60 7.76
CA LEU A 112 -13.65 -3.38 6.85
C LEU A 112 -13.00 -2.48 5.78
N GLU A 113 -13.68 -1.45 5.31
CA GLU A 113 -13.12 -0.51 4.33
C GLU A 113 -11.96 0.32 4.89
N ILE A 114 -12.05 0.76 6.16
CA ILE A 114 -10.94 1.46 6.83
C ILE A 114 -9.73 0.54 7.01
N LYS A 115 -9.97 -0.70 7.45
CA LYS A 115 -8.93 -1.72 7.59
C LYS A 115 -8.24 -2.03 6.27
N LYS A 116 -9.01 -2.22 5.19
CA LYS A 116 -8.49 -2.42 3.82
C LYS A 116 -7.67 -1.23 3.36
N SER A 117 -8.17 -0.01 3.55
CA SER A 117 -7.46 1.20 3.15
C SER A 117 -6.16 1.41 3.91
N PHE A 118 -6.17 1.24 5.24
CA PHE A 118 -4.96 1.23 6.05
C PHE A 118 -3.94 0.21 5.54
N LEU A 119 -4.37 -1.04 5.37
CA LEU A 119 -3.49 -2.12 4.90
C LEU A 119 -2.96 -1.86 3.49
N SER A 120 -3.76 -1.24 2.61
CA SER A 120 -3.34 -0.85 1.26
C SER A 120 -2.17 0.13 1.30
N GLY A 121 -2.28 1.18 2.11
CA GLY A 121 -1.20 2.15 2.29
C GLY A 121 0.05 1.54 2.92
N PHE A 122 -0.16 0.76 3.98
CA PHE A 122 0.94 0.09 4.69
C PHE A 122 1.67 -0.92 3.80
N TYR A 123 0.94 -1.72 3.00
CA TYR A 123 1.53 -2.66 2.05
C TYR A 123 2.19 -1.94 0.85
N ALA A 124 1.65 -0.80 0.42
CA ALA A 124 2.29 -0.01 -0.63
C ALA A 124 3.70 0.45 -0.22
N ALA A 125 3.91 0.78 1.06
CA ALA A 125 5.23 1.04 1.63
C ALA A 125 6.03 -0.25 1.89
N GLU A 126 5.59 -1.10 2.82
CA GLU A 126 6.38 -2.22 3.37
C GLU A 126 6.28 -3.53 2.60
N GLY A 127 5.28 -3.66 1.73
CA GLY A 127 4.96 -4.91 1.06
C GLY A 127 5.92 -5.29 -0.05
N THR A 128 6.02 -6.59 -0.31
CA THR A 128 6.74 -7.10 -1.46
C THR A 128 5.92 -6.92 -2.74
N LYS A 129 6.62 -6.74 -3.85
CA LYS A 129 6.00 -6.89 -5.16
C LYS A 129 5.65 -8.37 -5.41
N ILE A 130 4.63 -8.61 -6.22
CA ILE A 130 4.32 -9.97 -6.70
C ILE A 130 5.42 -10.42 -7.67
N ILE A 131 5.98 -11.61 -7.44
CA ILE A 131 7.10 -12.16 -8.22
C ILE A 131 6.78 -13.62 -8.55
N PRO A 132 6.96 -14.05 -9.82
CA PRO A 132 6.86 -15.45 -10.18
C PRO A 132 7.81 -16.32 -9.35
N ALA A 133 7.33 -17.49 -8.93
CA ALA A 133 8.20 -18.49 -8.34
C ALA A 133 8.97 -19.22 -9.46
N ILE A 134 10.09 -19.88 -9.10
CA ILE A 134 10.89 -20.69 -10.03
C ILE A 134 10.04 -21.84 -10.59
N CYS A 135 9.18 -22.40 -9.74
CA CYS A 135 8.12 -23.33 -10.13
C CYS A 135 6.80 -22.56 -10.35
N LYS A 136 5.87 -23.14 -11.12
CA LYS A 136 4.55 -22.56 -11.42
C LYS A 136 3.93 -21.83 -10.21
N GLY A 137 3.51 -20.58 -10.42
CA GLY A 137 2.86 -19.75 -9.39
C GLY A 137 3.68 -18.52 -8.99
N PHE A 138 3.40 -17.99 -7.79
CA PHE A 138 4.05 -16.79 -7.27
C PHE A 138 4.67 -17.04 -5.89
N LYS A 139 5.70 -16.25 -5.58
CA LYS A 139 6.22 -16.13 -4.22
C LYS A 139 5.15 -15.57 -3.29
N THR A 140 5.29 -15.83 -1.99
CA THR A 140 4.41 -15.26 -0.96
C THR A 140 4.49 -13.74 -0.98
N LEU A 141 3.32 -13.09 -0.97
CA LEU A 141 3.21 -11.68 -0.66
C LEU A 141 3.49 -11.51 0.83
N ASN A 142 4.30 -10.53 1.18
CA ASN A 142 4.69 -10.33 2.56
C ASN A 142 5.05 -8.88 2.84
N PHE A 143 5.03 -8.51 4.10
CA PHE A 143 5.52 -7.24 4.60
C PHE A 143 6.10 -7.48 5.99
N SER A 144 7.01 -6.61 6.42
CA SER A 144 7.70 -6.77 7.70
C SER A 144 7.92 -5.44 8.38
N GLN A 145 7.96 -5.46 9.71
CA GLN A 145 8.46 -4.34 10.51
C GLN A 145 9.64 -4.81 11.36
N SER A 146 10.49 -3.86 11.75
CA SER A 146 11.61 -4.12 12.66
C SER A 146 11.59 -3.13 13.81
N LYS A 147 11.88 -3.61 15.02
CA LYS A 147 12.10 -2.78 16.21
C LYS A 147 13.37 -3.21 16.93
N ARG A 148 13.91 -2.31 17.76
CA ARG A 148 14.97 -2.64 18.71
C ARG A 148 14.58 -3.87 19.54
N ILE A 149 15.56 -4.69 19.90
CA ILE A 149 15.30 -5.98 20.57
C ILE A 149 14.59 -5.77 21.92
N GLU A 150 14.84 -4.65 22.59
CA GLU A 150 14.20 -4.23 23.83
C GLU A 150 12.71 -3.89 23.65
N LEU A 151 12.25 -3.71 22.41
CA LEU A 151 10.85 -3.45 22.03
C LEU A 151 10.22 -4.65 21.30
N SER A 152 10.74 -5.87 21.51
CA SER A 152 10.21 -7.09 20.89
C SER A 152 8.72 -7.28 21.16
N ASP A 153 8.29 -7.06 22.41
CA ASP A 153 6.90 -7.29 22.83
C ASP A 153 5.95 -6.30 22.16
N SER A 154 6.39 -5.04 22.03
CA SER A 154 5.69 -4.01 21.26
C SER A 154 5.54 -4.41 19.78
N LEU A 155 6.61 -4.97 19.18
CA LEU A 155 6.57 -5.43 17.78
C LEU A 155 5.68 -6.67 17.61
N GLU A 156 5.72 -7.63 18.53
CA GLU A 156 4.82 -8.79 18.53
C GLU A 156 3.36 -8.34 18.61
N TYR A 157 3.03 -7.46 19.57
CA TYR A 157 1.66 -6.96 19.71
C TYR A 157 1.18 -6.24 18.44
N LEU A 158 2.01 -5.38 17.87
CA LEU A 158 1.69 -4.66 16.64
C LEU A 158 1.50 -5.60 15.43
N MET A 159 2.46 -6.47 15.15
CA MET A 159 2.46 -7.26 13.93
C MET A 159 1.56 -8.49 14.04
N VAL A 160 1.59 -9.20 15.17
CA VAL A 160 0.90 -10.47 15.34
C VAL A 160 -0.52 -10.27 15.85
N ASN A 161 -0.71 -9.46 16.89
CA ASN A 161 -2.05 -9.26 17.44
C ASN A 161 -2.85 -8.27 16.61
N GLN A 162 -2.32 -7.08 16.32
CA GLN A 162 -3.09 -6.02 15.66
C GLN A 162 -3.17 -6.20 14.13
N ILE A 163 -2.03 -6.25 13.43
CA ILE A 163 -2.08 -6.41 11.96
C ILE A 163 -2.53 -7.82 11.59
N GLY A 164 -2.11 -8.83 12.37
CA GLY A 164 -2.57 -10.19 12.21
C GLY A 164 -4.10 -10.35 12.36
N SER A 165 -4.75 -9.67 13.32
CA SER A 165 -6.21 -9.70 13.43
C SER A 165 -6.89 -9.05 12.22
N ILE A 166 -6.37 -7.92 11.73
CA ILE A 166 -6.86 -7.27 10.51
C ILE A 166 -6.80 -8.23 9.32
N LEU A 167 -5.68 -8.94 9.12
CA LEU A 167 -5.55 -9.93 8.06
C LEU A 167 -6.59 -11.06 8.20
N THR A 168 -6.78 -11.58 9.42
CA THR A 168 -7.77 -12.62 9.70
C THR A 168 -9.21 -12.16 9.44
N GLU A 169 -9.58 -10.95 9.87
CA GLU A 169 -10.90 -10.36 9.63
C GLU A 169 -11.17 -10.12 8.14
N LEU A 170 -10.14 -9.74 7.40
CA LEU A 170 -10.18 -9.64 5.94
C LEU A 170 -10.19 -11.03 5.27
N GLY A 171 -10.10 -12.11 6.06
CA GLY A 171 -10.12 -13.50 5.63
C GLY A 171 -8.90 -13.87 4.79
N LEU A 172 -7.74 -13.31 5.12
CA LEU A 172 -6.44 -13.69 4.57
C LEU A 172 -5.75 -14.68 5.52
N LYS A 173 -5.22 -15.75 4.96
CA LYS A 173 -4.38 -16.70 5.69
C LYS A 173 -2.93 -16.24 5.60
N TYR A 174 -2.21 -16.24 6.72
CA TYR A 174 -0.81 -15.85 6.77
C TYR A 174 -0.01 -16.73 7.74
N SER A 175 1.31 -16.74 7.57
CA SER A 175 2.28 -17.28 8.51
C SER A 175 3.21 -16.18 9.01
N ILE A 176 3.92 -16.44 10.10
CA ILE A 176 4.78 -15.45 10.77
C ILE A 176 6.22 -15.95 10.75
N GLU A 177 7.15 -15.12 10.27
CA GLU A 177 8.59 -15.32 10.45
C GLU A 177 9.13 -14.30 11.44
N ARG A 178 9.93 -14.76 12.40
CA ARG A 178 10.66 -13.93 13.37
C ARG A 178 12.15 -14.09 13.13
N LYS A 179 12.86 -12.98 13.01
CA LYS A 179 14.30 -13.00 12.74
C LYS A 179 15.00 -11.87 13.45
N GLU A 180 16.04 -12.19 14.21
CA GLU A 180 16.98 -11.19 14.68
C GLU A 180 17.82 -10.67 13.51
N VAL A 181 17.89 -9.35 13.35
CA VAL A 181 18.65 -8.70 12.30
C VAL A 181 19.56 -7.64 12.89
N PHE A 182 20.79 -7.58 12.37
CA PHE A 182 21.76 -6.56 12.76
C PHE A 182 21.93 -5.56 11.61
N THR A 183 21.64 -4.29 11.88
CA THR A 183 21.88 -3.19 10.93
C THR A 183 22.91 -2.22 11.51
N CYS A 184 22.47 -1.38 12.45
CA CYS A 184 23.30 -0.52 13.29
C CYS A 184 23.26 -0.91 14.77
N ALA A 185 22.22 -1.66 15.16
CA ALA A 185 22.10 -2.34 16.45
C ALA A 185 21.29 -3.63 16.24
N LYS A 186 21.11 -4.40 17.30
CA LYS A 186 20.28 -5.60 17.30
C LYS A 186 18.80 -5.23 17.21
N ASN A 187 18.10 -5.80 16.25
CA ASN A 187 16.66 -5.60 16.07
C ASN A 187 15.97 -6.95 15.93
N LEU A 188 14.71 -7.03 16.36
CA LEU A 188 13.80 -8.08 15.92
C LEU A 188 13.08 -7.62 14.66
N ARG A 189 13.00 -8.49 13.65
CA ARG A 189 12.14 -8.32 12.50
C ARG A 189 11.04 -9.37 12.54
N ILE A 190 9.79 -8.93 12.38
CA ILE A 190 8.65 -9.82 12.18
C ILE A 190 8.12 -9.61 10.77
N ARG A 191 7.98 -10.71 10.02
CA ARG A 191 7.40 -10.74 8.67
C ARG A 191 6.12 -11.54 8.68
N LEU A 192 5.07 -11.00 8.08
CA LEU A 192 3.82 -11.72 7.84
C LEU A 192 3.80 -12.15 6.37
N ASP A 193 3.77 -13.47 6.14
CA ASP A 193 3.71 -14.07 4.82
C ASP A 193 2.27 -14.49 4.50
N ILE A 194 1.64 -13.80 3.56
CA ILE A 194 0.29 -14.14 3.07
C ILE A 194 0.39 -15.41 2.23
N SER A 195 -0.56 -16.33 2.42
CA SER A 195 -0.67 -17.57 1.65
C SER A 195 -0.60 -17.30 0.15
N ASN A 196 0.25 -18.03 -0.56
CA ASN A 196 0.43 -17.92 -2.00
C ASN A 196 -0.51 -18.84 -2.81
N SER A 197 -1.56 -19.39 -2.19
CA SER A 197 -2.61 -20.08 -2.94
C SER A 197 -3.28 -19.12 -3.92
N THR A 198 -3.70 -19.61 -5.11
CA THR A 198 -4.35 -18.79 -6.14
C THR A 198 -5.51 -17.96 -5.57
N GLN A 199 -6.35 -18.57 -4.72
CA GLN A 199 -7.48 -17.87 -4.10
C GLN A 199 -7.03 -16.76 -3.14
N SER A 200 -5.99 -17.00 -2.34
CA SER A 200 -5.48 -15.99 -1.40
C SER A 200 -4.79 -14.84 -2.12
N LEU A 201 -4.05 -15.13 -3.19
CA LEU A 201 -3.42 -14.11 -4.03
C LEU A 201 -4.45 -13.25 -4.76
N LEU A 202 -5.45 -13.85 -5.41
CA LEU A 202 -6.54 -13.10 -6.06
C LEU A 202 -7.25 -12.20 -5.06
N LYS A 203 -7.63 -12.74 -3.90
CA LYS A 203 -8.28 -11.96 -2.84
C LYS A 203 -7.43 -10.80 -2.36
N CYS A 204 -6.12 -11.01 -2.18
CA CYS A 204 -5.19 -9.96 -1.76
C CYS A 204 -5.08 -8.86 -2.83
N ILE A 205 -4.93 -9.24 -4.10
CA ILE A 205 -4.81 -8.32 -5.23
C ILE A 205 -6.09 -7.49 -5.42
N GLU A 206 -7.27 -8.12 -5.34
CA GLU A 206 -8.57 -7.44 -5.46
C GLU A 206 -8.82 -6.47 -4.29
N MET A 207 -8.33 -6.80 -3.10
CA MET A 207 -8.59 -6.05 -1.88
C MET A 207 -7.67 -4.83 -1.71
N LEU A 208 -6.41 -4.95 -2.12
CA LEU A 208 -5.39 -3.93 -1.86
C LEU A 208 -5.33 -2.90 -2.99
N ASP A 209 -5.59 -1.63 -2.65
CA ASP A 209 -5.38 -0.49 -3.56
C ASP A 209 -3.89 -0.07 -3.55
N MET A 210 -3.16 -0.38 -4.62
CA MET A 210 -1.73 -0.07 -4.73
C MET A 210 -1.46 1.29 -5.38
N ARG A 211 -2.40 2.25 -5.33
CA ARG A 211 -2.17 3.61 -5.88
C ARG A 211 -0.95 4.33 -5.31
N TYR A 212 -0.56 4.06 -4.07
CA TYR A 212 0.66 4.62 -3.46
C TYR A 212 1.93 3.82 -3.81
N CYS A 213 1.82 2.84 -4.70
CA CYS A 213 2.93 2.21 -5.38
C CYS A 213 2.51 1.76 -6.80
N PRO A 214 2.43 2.68 -7.77
CA PRO A 214 1.95 2.39 -9.13
C PRO A 214 2.67 1.20 -9.80
N ARG A 215 3.96 1.02 -9.53
CA ARG A 215 4.73 -0.15 -10.00
C ARG A 215 4.19 -1.47 -9.45
N LYS A 216 3.83 -1.55 -8.17
CA LYS A 216 3.17 -2.74 -7.59
C LYS A 216 1.79 -2.93 -8.19
N GLN A 217 1.03 -1.84 -8.43
CA GLN A 217 -0.30 -1.92 -9.07
C GLN A 217 -0.23 -2.57 -10.46
N VAL A 218 0.74 -2.18 -11.29
CA VAL A 218 0.94 -2.79 -12.62
C VAL A 218 1.19 -4.30 -12.51
N LEU A 219 2.07 -4.71 -11.60
CA LEU A 219 2.38 -6.13 -11.39
C LEU A 219 1.17 -6.90 -10.82
N PHE A 220 0.40 -6.28 -9.94
CA PHE A 220 -0.84 -6.85 -9.40
C PHE A 220 -1.86 -7.10 -10.51
N ASN A 221 -2.06 -6.13 -11.40
CA ASN A 221 -2.98 -6.27 -12.53
C ASN A 221 -2.54 -7.43 -13.46
N GLN A 222 -1.26 -7.50 -13.81
CA GLN A 222 -0.72 -8.59 -14.64
C GLN A 222 -0.90 -9.95 -13.98
N ALA A 223 -0.62 -10.05 -12.67
CA ALA A 223 -0.78 -11.28 -11.92
C ALA A 223 -2.24 -11.70 -11.78
N TYR A 224 -3.15 -10.75 -11.60
CA TYR A 224 -4.59 -10.99 -11.57
C TYR A 224 -5.06 -11.63 -12.89
N ASP A 225 -4.74 -11.01 -14.02
CA ASP A 225 -5.11 -11.51 -15.34
C ASP A 225 -4.59 -12.94 -15.58
N TYR A 226 -3.34 -13.19 -15.22
CA TYR A 226 -2.76 -14.53 -15.31
C TYR A 226 -3.48 -15.54 -14.42
N LEU A 227 -3.64 -15.23 -13.12
CA LEU A 227 -4.26 -16.14 -12.16
C LEU A 227 -5.72 -16.44 -12.52
N TYR A 228 -6.44 -15.44 -13.02
CA TYR A 228 -7.83 -15.59 -13.47
C TYR A 228 -7.90 -16.49 -14.71
N ASN A 229 -7.07 -16.25 -15.72
CA ASN A 229 -7.04 -17.09 -16.92
C ASN A 229 -6.62 -18.53 -16.62
N VAL A 230 -5.61 -18.73 -15.77
CA VAL A 230 -5.20 -20.08 -15.33
C VAL A 230 -6.34 -20.78 -14.58
N LYS A 231 -7.10 -20.06 -13.75
CA LYS A 231 -8.28 -20.61 -13.05
C LYS A 231 -9.35 -21.06 -14.05
N ILE A 232 -9.66 -20.25 -15.06
CA ILE A 232 -10.63 -20.58 -16.12
C ILE A 232 -10.18 -21.78 -16.94
N LEU A 233 -8.92 -21.81 -17.41
CA LEU A 233 -8.40 -22.92 -18.23
C LEU A 233 -8.45 -24.27 -17.49
N LYS A 234 -8.25 -24.26 -16.16
CA LYS A 234 -8.42 -25.46 -15.32
C LYS A 234 -9.88 -25.91 -15.25
N ILE A 235 -10.84 -24.98 -15.14
CA ILE A 235 -12.27 -25.28 -15.07
C ILE A 235 -12.76 -25.95 -16.36
N TYR A 236 -12.36 -25.44 -17.53
CA TYR A 236 -12.80 -25.95 -18.83
C TYR A 236 -12.04 -27.20 -19.30
N GLY A 237 -11.17 -27.78 -18.46
CA GLY A 237 -10.36 -28.96 -18.82
C GLY A 237 -9.38 -28.73 -19.97
N ALA A 238 -9.23 -27.48 -20.42
CA ALA A 238 -8.60 -27.13 -21.70
C ALA A 238 -7.07 -27.23 -21.66
N VAL A 239 -6.45 -27.39 -20.49
CA VAL A 239 -5.00 -27.30 -20.39
C VAL A 239 -4.39 -28.26 -19.36
N LYS A 240 -3.62 -29.23 -19.87
CA LYS A 240 -2.68 -30.06 -19.07
C LYS A 240 -1.46 -29.26 -18.58
N HIS A 241 -1.06 -28.19 -19.30
CA HIS A 241 0.07 -27.31 -18.97
C HIS A 241 -0.21 -25.83 -19.26
N ALA A 242 -0.70 -25.07 -18.27
CA ALA A 242 -0.85 -23.62 -18.43
C ALA A 242 0.55 -22.98 -18.63
N PRO A 243 0.68 -21.96 -19.49
CA PRO A 243 1.96 -21.27 -19.67
C PRO A 243 2.43 -20.69 -18.32
N ASP A 244 3.75 -20.55 -18.15
CA ASP A 244 4.26 -19.78 -17.02
C ASP A 244 3.92 -18.28 -17.18
N PHE A 245 4.04 -17.54 -16.09
CA PHE A 245 3.66 -16.13 -16.04
C PHE A 245 4.45 -15.27 -17.04
N VAL A 246 5.75 -15.55 -17.23
CA VAL A 246 6.59 -14.72 -18.11
C VAL A 246 6.16 -14.90 -19.55
N THR A 247 5.98 -16.16 -19.99
CA THR A 247 5.43 -16.46 -21.31
C THR A 247 4.04 -15.87 -21.51
N TYR A 248 3.18 -15.91 -20.49
CA TYR A 248 1.85 -15.31 -20.57
C TYR A 248 1.90 -13.81 -20.81
N VAL A 249 2.72 -13.06 -20.06
CA VAL A 249 2.85 -11.60 -20.21
C VAL A 249 3.43 -11.23 -21.57
N ILE A 250 4.45 -11.95 -22.05
CA ILE A 250 5.04 -11.72 -23.39
C ILE A 250 3.99 -11.90 -24.50
N ASN A 251 3.16 -12.93 -24.38
CA ASN A 251 2.15 -13.27 -25.39
C ASN A 251 0.86 -12.42 -25.28
N ASN A 252 0.68 -11.71 -24.16
CA ASN A 252 -0.48 -10.85 -23.91
C ASN A 252 -0.02 -9.46 -23.47
N PRO A 253 0.69 -8.70 -24.33
CA PRO A 253 1.20 -7.38 -23.97
C PRO A 253 0.07 -6.38 -23.64
N ASN A 254 -1.14 -6.64 -24.14
CA ASN A 254 -2.34 -5.87 -23.86
C ASN A 254 -3.07 -6.28 -22.57
N CYS A 255 -2.57 -7.23 -21.78
CA CYS A 255 -3.07 -7.54 -20.41
C CYS A 255 -2.69 -6.46 -19.38
N SER A 256 -2.70 -5.21 -19.84
CA SER A 256 -2.66 -4.04 -18.99
C SER A 256 -3.99 -3.32 -19.18
N PHE A 257 -4.65 -3.01 -18.06
CA PHE A 257 -5.82 -2.14 -17.94
C PHE A 257 -7.20 -2.77 -18.20
N LYS A 258 -7.76 -3.38 -17.14
CA LYS A 258 -9.11 -3.05 -16.63
C LYS A 258 -9.10 -3.19 -15.11
N THR A 259 -8.91 -2.11 -14.37
CA THR A 259 -9.36 -2.07 -12.96
C THR A 259 -10.89 -2.17 -12.97
N PRO A 260 -11.52 -3.10 -12.21
CA PRO A 260 -12.92 -2.95 -11.86
C PRO A 260 -13.02 -1.95 -10.70
N LEU A 261 -12.75 -0.67 -10.97
CA LEU A 261 -13.00 0.45 -10.06
C LEU A 261 -13.14 1.70 -10.91
N ASN A 262 -14.35 1.86 -11.45
CA ASN A 262 -15.03 3.12 -11.80
C ASN A 262 -16.11 2.82 -12.86
N ASN A 263 -17.18 2.12 -12.45
CA ASN A 263 -18.47 2.27 -13.11
C ASN A 263 -19.41 2.87 -12.08
N GLU A 264 -19.27 4.18 -11.88
CA GLU A 264 -20.37 5.10 -11.62
C GLU A 264 -19.78 6.52 -11.61
N THR A 265 -19.86 7.17 -12.77
CA THR A 265 -19.96 8.63 -12.82
C THR A 265 -21.20 8.97 -13.65
N PRO A 266 -21.94 10.03 -13.28
CA PRO A 266 -23.30 10.27 -13.76
C PRO A 266 -23.29 10.62 -15.25
N LYS A 267 -24.32 10.16 -15.96
CA LYS A 267 -24.64 10.63 -17.32
C LYS A 267 -24.75 12.16 -17.31
N LYS A 268 -23.94 12.82 -18.17
CA LYS A 268 -24.26 14.14 -18.68
C LYS A 268 -25.00 13.93 -20.00
N ASP A 269 -26.30 14.16 -19.98
CA ASP A 269 -27.06 14.36 -21.22
C ASP A 269 -26.81 15.81 -21.65
N ASN A 270 -26.11 15.97 -22.77
CA ASN A 270 -26.11 17.19 -23.58
C ASN A 270 -26.73 16.81 -24.91
N ASP A 271 -28.03 17.05 -25.06
CA ASP A 271 -28.63 17.26 -26.37
C ASP A 271 -29.19 18.68 -26.39
N VAL A 272 -28.46 19.57 -27.06
CA VAL A 272 -29.02 20.78 -27.65
C VAL A 272 -29.11 20.54 -29.14
N PRO A 273 -30.29 20.67 -29.74
CA PRO A 273 -30.40 21.22 -31.07
C PRO A 273 -30.94 22.65 -30.99
N SER A 274 -30.16 23.56 -31.56
CA SER A 274 -30.59 24.90 -31.94
C SER A 274 -31.76 24.85 -32.92
N SER A 275 -32.82 25.62 -32.69
CA SER A 275 -33.37 26.56 -33.69
C SER A 275 -34.64 27.27 -33.17
N LEU A 276 -34.56 28.59 -33.23
CA LEU A 276 -35.56 29.52 -33.78
C LEU A 276 -37.03 29.48 -33.29
N ASN A 277 -37.41 30.66 -32.81
CA ASN A 277 -38.60 31.42 -33.18
C ASN A 277 -39.93 31.21 -32.44
N ASN A 278 -40.38 32.36 -31.94
CA ASN A 278 -41.72 32.95 -32.04
C ASN A 278 -42.64 32.89 -30.80
N ASN A 279 -42.96 34.12 -30.40
CA ASN A 279 -44.26 34.68 -30.03
C ASN A 279 -44.66 34.76 -28.55
N GLU A 280 -44.99 36.02 -28.23
CA GLU A 280 -45.80 36.58 -27.13
C GLU A 280 -45.14 36.78 -25.75
#